data_AF-A0A7S2CKC3-F1
#
_entry.id   AF-A0A7S2CKC3-F1
#
_cell.length_a   1.000
_cell.length_b   1.000
_cell.length_c   1.000
_cell.angle_alpha   90.00
_cell.angle_beta   90.00
_cell.angle_gamma   90.00
#
_symmetry.space_group_name_H-M   'P 1'
#
loop_
_entity.id
_entity.type
_entity.pdbx_description
1 polymer ?
#
loop_
_entity_poly.entity_id
_entity_poly.type
_entity_poly.pdbx_seq_one_letter_code
_entity_poly.pdbx_strand_id
1 'polypeptide(L)'
;FHMRFLPPGRGLWAMGTALTEERGLFAALNNCAFVSTAELGANPRGLADPFCFLMDASMLGVGVGFDCRGAGSARVVVPRPAESGGEGERVFVIEDSREGWVQSMRVLLEAYLHPLNARTHDEQ
;
A
#
# COMPACT_ATOMS: atom_id res chain seq x y z
N PHE A 1 -14.87 8.16 -37.41
CA PHE A 1 -14.53 8.78 -36.12
C PHE A 1 -13.83 10.11 -36.39
N HIS A 2 -14.28 11.25 -35.81
CA HIS A 2 -13.76 12.59 -36.10
C HIS A 2 -12.84 13.17 -35.01
N MET A 3 -12.45 12.38 -33.99
CA MET A 3 -11.49 12.76 -32.94
C MET A 3 -11.82 14.08 -32.19
N ARG A 4 -13.10 14.52 -32.16
CA ARG A 4 -13.50 15.76 -31.46
C ARG A 4 -13.36 15.66 -29.93
N PHE A 5 -13.36 14.45 -29.41
CA PHE A 5 -13.08 14.11 -28.03
C PHE A 5 -12.21 12.87 -28.02
N LEU A 6 -11.19 12.87 -27.17
CA LEU A 6 -10.32 11.73 -26.92
C LEU A 6 -10.26 11.50 -25.41
N PRO A 7 -10.54 10.27 -24.94
CA PRO A 7 -10.31 9.93 -23.54
C PRO A 7 -8.80 9.98 -23.24
N PRO A 8 -8.41 9.97 -21.96
CA PRO A 8 -7.01 9.79 -21.58
C PRO A 8 -6.43 8.52 -22.23
N GLY A 9 -5.10 8.47 -22.39
CA GLY A 9 -4.42 7.34 -23.04
C GLY A 9 -4.81 5.98 -22.47
N ARG A 10 -5.06 5.88 -21.16
CA ARG A 10 -5.57 4.63 -20.54
C ARG A 10 -6.98 4.27 -20.95
N GLY A 11 -7.85 5.25 -21.18
CA GLY A 11 -9.17 5.02 -21.75
C GLY A 11 -9.09 4.50 -23.18
N LEU A 12 -8.14 4.98 -23.98
CA LEU A 12 -7.88 4.42 -25.32
C LEU A 12 -7.33 3.00 -25.28
N TRP A 13 -6.59 2.64 -24.23
CA TRP A 13 -5.89 1.36 -24.11
C TRP A 13 -6.72 0.26 -23.44
N ALA A 14 -7.43 0.56 -22.34
CA ALA A 14 -8.06 -0.45 -21.49
C ALA A 14 -9.59 -0.43 -21.48
N MET A 15 -10.25 0.66 -21.88
CA MET A 15 -11.71 0.77 -21.76
C MET A 15 -12.41 -0.24 -22.68
N GLY A 16 -13.27 -1.08 -22.09
CA GLY A 16 -14.01 -2.12 -22.83
C GLY A 16 -13.17 -3.35 -23.21
N THR A 17 -11.96 -3.48 -22.65
CA THR A 17 -11.13 -4.69 -22.83
C THR A 17 -11.46 -5.73 -21.75
N ALA A 18 -11.00 -6.97 -21.92
CA ALA A 18 -11.12 -8.02 -20.89
C ALA A 18 -10.48 -7.60 -19.55
N LEU A 19 -9.53 -6.66 -19.55
CA LEU A 19 -8.94 -6.12 -18.31
C LEU A 19 -9.99 -5.41 -17.45
N THR A 20 -10.89 -4.62 -18.05
CA THR A 20 -11.95 -3.93 -17.32
C THR A 20 -13.18 -4.80 -17.18
N GLU A 21 -13.64 -5.43 -18.26
CA GLU A 21 -14.94 -6.09 -18.30
C GLU A 21 -14.94 -7.49 -17.64
N GLU A 22 -13.87 -8.28 -17.82
CA GLU A 22 -13.80 -9.64 -17.27
C GLU A 22 -13.05 -9.67 -15.93
N ARG A 23 -11.92 -8.97 -15.85
CA ARG A 23 -11.09 -8.94 -14.62
C ARG A 23 -11.54 -7.90 -13.60
N GLY A 24 -12.44 -6.98 -13.96
CA GLY A 24 -12.94 -5.94 -13.05
C GLY A 24 -11.90 -4.91 -12.62
N LEU A 25 -10.75 -4.83 -13.31
CA LEU A 25 -9.64 -3.95 -12.93
C LEU A 25 -9.87 -2.52 -13.45
N PHE A 26 -10.96 -1.87 -13.02
CA PHE A 26 -11.33 -0.52 -13.46
C PHE A 26 -10.37 0.57 -12.99
N ALA A 27 -9.56 0.30 -11.97
CA ALA A 27 -8.40 1.13 -11.65
C ALA A 27 -7.46 1.30 -12.86
N ALA A 28 -7.53 0.42 -13.86
CA ALA A 28 -6.82 0.53 -15.12
C ALA A 28 -7.25 1.73 -16.00
N LEU A 29 -8.33 2.42 -15.64
CA LEU A 29 -8.82 3.61 -16.33
C LEU A 29 -8.39 4.92 -15.65
N ASN A 30 -7.84 4.83 -14.44
CA ASN A 30 -7.45 5.99 -13.64
C ASN A 30 -5.95 6.22 -13.75
N ASN A 31 -5.52 7.37 -14.27
CA ASN A 31 -4.08 7.63 -14.45
C ASN A 31 -3.39 8.07 -13.18
N CYS A 32 -4.11 8.76 -12.30
CA CYS A 32 -3.54 9.47 -11.17
C CYS A 32 -4.37 9.23 -9.90
N ALA A 33 -3.69 9.20 -8.75
CA ALA A 33 -4.32 9.14 -7.44
C ALA A 33 -3.53 9.98 -6.42
N PHE A 34 -4.15 10.20 -5.26
CA PHE A 34 -3.49 10.80 -4.12
C PHE A 34 -3.85 10.03 -2.85
N VAL A 35 -2.87 9.81 -1.97
CA VAL A 35 -3.07 9.23 -0.64
C VAL A 35 -2.45 10.11 0.43
N SER A 36 -3.27 10.49 1.41
CA SER A 36 -2.84 11.33 2.52
C SER A 36 -2.27 10.47 3.66
N THR A 37 -1.25 10.98 4.35
CA THR A 37 -0.77 10.38 5.61
C THR A 37 -1.24 11.14 6.85
N ALA A 38 -2.08 12.17 6.70
CA ALA A 38 -2.52 13.01 7.83
C ALA A 38 -3.18 12.25 8.99
N GLU A 39 -3.87 11.15 8.70
CA GLU A 39 -4.53 10.30 9.69
C GLU A 39 -3.75 9.02 9.98
N LEU A 40 -2.47 8.95 9.61
CA LEU A 40 -1.64 7.74 9.70
C LEU A 40 -1.77 7.07 11.09
N GLY A 41 -1.52 7.80 12.18
CA GLY A 41 -1.59 7.28 13.55
C GLY A 41 -2.99 6.86 14.04
N ALA A 42 -4.06 7.27 13.35
CA ALA A 42 -5.46 6.96 13.68
C ALA A 42 -6.15 6.11 12.59
N ASN A 43 -5.42 5.65 11.59
CA ASN A 43 -6.00 4.94 10.45
C ASN A 43 -6.55 3.57 10.90
N PRO A 44 -7.87 3.31 10.78
CA PRO A 44 -8.47 2.06 11.22
C PRO A 44 -8.00 0.83 10.43
N ARG A 45 -7.39 1.02 9.26
CA ARG A 45 -6.79 -0.04 8.42
C ARG A 45 -5.31 -0.29 8.72
N GLY A 46 -4.77 0.38 9.74
CA GLY A 46 -3.41 0.24 10.22
C GLY A 46 -2.42 1.24 9.60
N LEU A 47 -1.23 1.34 10.22
CA LEU A 47 -0.17 2.27 9.82
C LEU A 47 0.38 1.99 8.41
N ALA A 48 0.34 0.74 7.95
CA ALA A 48 0.83 0.37 6.63
C ALA A 48 -0.12 0.75 5.49
N ASP A 49 -1.39 1.05 5.79
CA ASP A 49 -2.46 1.23 4.80
C ASP A 49 -2.17 2.27 3.69
N PRO A 50 -1.76 3.52 3.99
CA PRO A 50 -1.50 4.50 2.93
C PRO A 50 -0.36 4.08 2.00
N PHE A 51 0.63 3.37 2.54
CA PHE A 51 1.75 2.83 1.76
C PHE A 51 1.29 1.66 0.88
N CYS A 52 0.46 0.76 1.44
CA CYS A 52 -0.13 -0.36 0.68
C CYS A 52 -0.98 0.14 -0.49
N PHE A 53 -1.79 1.18 -0.27
CA PHE A 53 -2.53 1.82 -1.35
C PHE A 53 -1.60 2.38 -2.43
N LEU A 54 -0.53 3.08 -2.03
CA LEU A 54 0.45 3.62 -2.96
C LEU A 54 1.09 2.51 -3.81
N MET A 55 1.55 1.43 -3.19
CA MET A 55 2.16 0.29 -3.86
C MET A 55 1.18 -0.37 -4.83
N ASP A 56 -0.05 -0.63 -4.38
CA ASP A 56 -1.08 -1.29 -5.17
C ASP A 56 -1.47 -0.49 -6.42
N ALA A 57 -1.74 0.80 -6.25
CA ALA A 57 -2.11 1.69 -7.34
C ALA A 57 -0.92 1.89 -8.31
N SER A 58 0.31 1.97 -7.80
CA SER A 58 1.51 2.10 -8.64
C SER A 58 1.73 0.87 -9.53
N MET A 59 1.48 -0.34 -9.02
CA MET A 59 1.56 -1.57 -9.83
C MET A 59 0.46 -1.66 -10.90
N LEU A 60 -0.66 -0.97 -10.70
CA LEU A 60 -1.70 -0.81 -11.72
C LEU A 60 -1.40 0.33 -12.71
N GLY A 61 -0.21 0.93 -12.65
CA GLY A 61 0.21 2.02 -13.54
C GLY A 61 -0.43 3.37 -13.23
N VAL A 62 -0.93 3.55 -12.01
CA VAL A 62 -1.47 4.83 -11.52
C VAL A 62 -0.32 5.64 -10.92
N GLY A 63 -0.14 6.89 -11.34
CA GLY A 63 0.77 7.82 -10.67
C GLY A 63 0.18 8.30 -9.34
N VAL A 64 0.80 7.95 -8.22
CA VAL A 64 0.28 8.29 -6.88
C VAL A 64 1.09 9.40 -6.25
N GLY A 65 0.44 10.55 -6.00
CA GLY A 65 0.97 11.57 -5.11
C GLY A 65 0.69 11.23 -3.65
N PHE A 66 1.56 11.63 -2.73
CA PHE A 66 1.33 11.48 -1.30
C PHE A 66 1.88 12.67 -0.52
N ASP A 67 1.36 12.90 0.69
CA ASP A 67 1.88 13.88 1.63
C ASP A 67 2.60 13.21 2.81
N CYS A 68 3.41 14.00 3.53
CA CYS A 68 4.12 13.58 4.74
C CYS A 68 3.49 14.12 6.03
N ARG A 69 2.17 14.43 6.04
CA ARG A 69 1.52 15.02 7.22
C ARG A 69 1.40 14.06 8.41
N GLY A 70 1.57 12.76 8.17
CA GLY A 70 1.69 11.75 9.23
C GLY A 70 3.06 11.74 9.93
N ALA A 71 3.98 12.65 9.59
CA ALA A 71 5.25 12.76 10.29
C ALA A 71 5.03 12.93 11.80
N GLY A 72 5.70 12.08 12.58
CA GLY A 72 5.56 12.08 14.04
C GLY A 72 4.29 11.40 14.56
N SER A 73 3.43 10.79 13.73
CA SER A 73 2.24 10.05 14.20
C SER A 73 2.50 8.54 14.39
N ALA A 74 3.70 8.06 14.05
CA ALA A 74 4.15 6.69 14.22
C ALA A 74 5.65 6.68 14.51
N ARG A 75 6.15 5.61 15.12
CA ARG A 75 7.58 5.38 15.31
C ARG A 75 8.06 4.19 14.50
N VAL A 76 9.32 4.26 14.09
CA VAL A 76 10.05 3.14 13.51
C VAL A 76 10.79 2.43 14.66
N VAL A 77 10.56 1.14 14.82
CA VAL A 77 11.17 0.29 15.86
C VAL A 77 11.96 -0.84 15.21
N VAL A 78 12.90 -1.41 15.95
CA VAL A 78 13.59 -2.63 15.51
C VAL A 78 12.74 -3.85 15.94
N PRO A 79 12.34 -4.73 15.01
CA PRO A 79 11.64 -5.96 15.36
C PRO A 79 12.52 -6.84 16.25
N ARG A 80 11.92 -7.51 17.24
CA ARG A 80 12.66 -8.45 18.09
C ARG A 80 13.21 -9.63 17.29
N PRO A 81 14.45 -10.09 17.57
CA PRO A 81 14.94 -11.36 17.05
C PRO A 81 14.07 -12.52 17.54
N ALA A 82 13.81 -13.50 16.66
CA ALA A 82 12.96 -14.66 16.91
C ALA A 82 13.35 -15.48 18.15
N GLU A 83 14.60 -15.37 18.61
CA GLU A 83 15.15 -16.07 19.76
C GLU A 83 14.66 -15.50 21.12
N SER A 84 14.00 -14.33 21.12
CA SER A 84 13.70 -13.53 22.32
C SER A 84 12.34 -13.84 23.00
N GLY A 85 11.93 -15.11 22.99
CA GLY A 85 10.86 -15.61 23.88
C GLY A 85 9.40 -15.33 23.49
N GLY A 86 9.07 -15.10 22.22
CA GLY A 86 7.67 -15.01 21.78
C GLY A 86 7.54 -15.12 20.25
N GLU A 87 6.78 -16.13 19.80
CA GLU A 87 6.56 -16.55 18.40
C GLU A 87 7.86 -16.69 17.58
N GLY A 88 8.28 -17.93 17.31
CA GLY A 88 9.49 -18.22 16.52
C GLY A 88 9.49 -17.60 15.12
N GLU A 89 10.59 -17.79 14.39
CA GLU A 89 10.80 -17.26 13.04
C GLU A 89 9.55 -17.40 12.16
N ARG A 90 8.95 -16.27 11.77
CA ARG A 90 7.77 -16.25 10.91
C ARG A 90 8.19 -16.21 9.45
N VAL A 91 7.99 -17.34 8.77
CA VAL A 91 8.15 -17.42 7.31
C VAL A 91 6.88 -16.90 6.64
N PHE A 92 7.00 -15.78 5.92
CA PHE A 92 5.93 -15.26 5.07
C PHE A 92 6.24 -15.60 3.61
N VAL A 93 5.44 -16.48 3.01
CA VAL A 93 5.58 -16.85 1.59
C VAL A 93 4.87 -15.79 0.74
N ILE A 94 5.63 -15.12 -0.13
CA ILE A 94 5.10 -14.11 -1.04
C ILE A 94 4.47 -14.82 -2.24
N GLU A 95 3.19 -14.60 -2.46
CA GLU A 95 2.52 -15.07 -3.68
C GLU A 95 3.03 -14.31 -4.90
N ASP A 96 3.15 -14.98 -6.05
CA ASP A 96 3.49 -14.35 -7.34
C ASP A 96 2.28 -13.61 -7.92
N SER A 97 1.84 -12.58 -7.19
CA SER A 97 0.68 -11.76 -7.50
C SER A 97 0.92 -10.34 -7.00
N ARG A 98 0.31 -9.35 -7.67
CA ARG A 98 0.35 -7.94 -7.25
C ARG A 98 -0.01 -7.80 -5.76
N GLU A 99 -1.05 -8.50 -5.35
CA GLU A 99 -1.57 -8.54 -3.98
C GLU A 99 -0.56 -9.17 -3.01
N GLY A 100 0.14 -10.23 -3.42
CA GLY A 100 1.22 -10.85 -2.67
C GLY A 100 2.37 -9.88 -2.40
N TRP A 101 2.79 -9.10 -3.41
CA TRP A 101 3.78 -8.04 -3.24
C TRP A 101 3.30 -6.94 -2.27
N VAL A 102 2.05 -6.47 -2.40
CA VAL A 102 1.47 -5.47 -1.47
C VAL A 102 1.44 -6.01 -0.05
N GLN A 103 1.04 -7.27 0.13
CA GLN A 103 0.98 -7.90 1.44
C GLN A 103 2.37 -8.11 2.07
N SER A 104 3.38 -8.45 1.27
CA SER A 104 4.76 -8.56 1.75
C SER A 104 5.26 -7.24 2.34
N MET A 105 4.92 -6.12 1.69
CA MET A 105 5.28 -4.79 2.17
C MET A 105 4.47 -4.42 3.43
N ARG A 106 3.19 -4.81 3.52
CA ARG A 106 2.41 -4.65 4.74
C ARG A 106 3.08 -5.34 5.92
N VAL A 107 3.43 -6.61 5.77
CA VAL A 107 4.09 -7.41 6.83
C VAL A 107 5.39 -6.75 7.28
N LEU A 108 6.20 -6.28 6.33
CA LEU A 108 7.44 -5.56 6.64
C LEU A 108 7.16 -4.26 7.39
N LEU A 109 6.23 -3.43 6.91
CA LEU A 109 5.92 -2.15 7.54
C LEU A 109 5.31 -2.34 8.94
N GLU A 110 4.42 -3.31 9.13
CA GLU A 110 3.81 -3.59 10.43
C GLU A 110 4.81 -4.17 11.44
N ALA A 111 5.91 -4.79 10.98
CA ALA A 111 7.00 -5.21 11.87
C ALA A 111 7.81 -4.03 12.41
N TYR A 112 7.91 -2.92 11.66
CA TYR A 112 8.75 -1.77 12.01
C TYR A 112 7.95 -0.53 12.45
N LEU A 113 6.71 -0.35 12.00
CA LEU A 113 5.90 0.84 12.28
C LEU A 113 4.92 0.58 13.41
N HIS A 114 5.15 1.23 14.55
CA HIS A 114 4.32 1.09 15.73
C HIS A 114 3.64 2.43 16.09
N PRO A 115 2.44 2.40 16.70
CA PRO A 115 1.85 3.59 17.31
C PRO A 115 2.78 4.20 18.37
N LEU A 116 2.78 5.53 18.49
CA LEU A 116 3.61 6.26 19.45
C LEU A 116 3.42 5.77 20.90
N ASN A 117 2.20 5.37 21.22
CA ASN A 117 1.72 4.95 22.52
C ASN A 117 1.74 3.43 22.75
N ALA A 118 2.26 2.63 21.80
CA ALA A 118 2.58 1.23 22.07
C ALA A 118 3.67 1.12 23.17
N ARG A 119 3.87 -0.04 23.78
CA ARG A 119 5.07 -0.28 24.61
C ARG A 119 6.11 -0.95 23.72
N THR A 120 7.34 -0.47 23.72
CA THR A 120 8.41 -1.07 22.91
C THR A 120 9.48 -1.72 23.77
N HIS A 121 10.20 -2.68 23.19
CA HIS A 121 11.23 -3.43 23.90
C HIS A 121 12.45 -2.59 24.25
N ASP A 122 12.71 -1.52 23.48
CA ASP A 122 13.78 -0.58 23.77
C ASP A 122 13.51 0.26 25.05
N GLU A 123 12.30 0.17 25.61
CA GLU A 123 11.87 0.86 26.83
C GLU A 123 11.83 -0.07 28.07
N GLN A 124 12.32 -1.32 27.96
CA GLN A 124 12.46 -2.30 29.05
C GLN A 124 13.92 -2.68 29.29
#